data_AF-A0A8D9M644-F1
#
_entry.id   AF-A0A8D9M644-F1
#
_cell.length_a   1.000
_cell.length_b   1.000
_cell.length_c   1.000
_cell.angle_alpha   90.00
_cell.angle_beta   90.00
_cell.angle_gamma   90.00
#
_symmetry.space_group_name_H-M   'P 1'
#
loop_
_entity.id
_entity.type
_entity.pdbx_description
1 polymer ?
#
loop_
_entity_poly.entity_id
_entity_poly.type
_entity_poly.pdbx_seq_one_letter_code
_entity_poly.pdbx_strand_id
1 'polypeptide(L)'
;MGHQDILGKTDSEIFNGNGVKEFEGFKRETFMIFVETVYSKTGKKVGINYIGMEVTDQVRKREKMANLGEDNAVLRSVISESIKIHQTEWFLFLLFAEEMMNAKKILAKMSGELRSPLLGIVSMAERFSSITKLDEEQRRLLIEMISSAGLALERINEFLDLSEVVSSRKKHSFQNIFIFLFLKFSLFII
;
A
#
# COMPACT_ATOMS: atom_id res chain seq x y z
N MET A 1 34.62 -10.76 37.62
CA MET A 1 35.78 -11.67 37.59
C MET A 1 35.96 -12.24 38.98
N GLY A 2 36.18 -13.55 39.08
CA GLY A 2 36.34 -14.21 40.39
C GLY A 2 37.75 -14.01 40.92
N HIS A 3 37.91 -14.06 42.24
CA HIS A 3 39.20 -13.87 42.93
C HIS A 3 40.28 -14.90 42.52
N GLN A 4 39.89 -15.99 41.86
CA GLN A 4 40.77 -17.05 41.34
C GLN A 4 41.38 -16.72 39.97
N ASP A 5 40.87 -15.72 39.25
CA ASP A 5 41.33 -15.37 37.88
C ASP A 5 42.62 -14.52 37.88
N ILE A 6 43.13 -14.14 39.06
CA ILE A 6 44.19 -13.14 39.25
C ILE A 6 45.48 -13.75 39.83
N LEU A 7 45.40 -14.89 40.53
CA LEU A 7 46.54 -15.49 41.22
C LEU A 7 47.53 -16.13 40.23
N GLY A 8 48.79 -15.67 40.27
CA GLY A 8 49.89 -16.24 39.49
C GLY A 8 50.09 -15.64 38.09
N LYS A 9 49.36 -14.57 37.74
CA LYS A 9 49.56 -13.82 36.49
C LYS A 9 50.36 -12.55 36.72
N THR A 10 51.18 -12.18 35.74
CA THR A 10 51.94 -10.93 35.74
C THR A 10 51.05 -9.76 35.31
N ASP A 11 51.38 -8.53 35.73
CA ASP A 11 50.59 -7.32 35.43
C ASP A 11 50.35 -7.17 33.91
N SER A 12 51.34 -7.51 33.07
CA SER A 12 51.21 -7.53 31.61
C SER A 12 50.16 -8.51 31.07
N GLU A 13 49.90 -9.62 31.75
CA GLU A 13 48.91 -10.63 31.35
C GLU A 13 47.50 -10.29 31.81
N ILE A 14 47.38 -9.47 32.86
CA ILE A 14 46.10 -8.91 33.34
C ILE A 14 45.67 -7.74 32.44
N PHE A 15 46.64 -6.94 31.96
CA PHE A 15 46.42 -5.70 31.20
C PHE A 15 46.70 -5.79 29.70
N ASN A 16 46.87 -6.98 29.12
CA ASN A 16 46.92 -7.12 27.66
C ASN A 16 45.54 -6.77 27.07
N GLY A 17 45.50 -5.64 26.35
CA GLY A 17 44.33 -4.90 25.84
C GLY A 17 43.35 -5.62 24.90
N ASN A 18 43.07 -6.91 25.11
CA ASN A 18 42.03 -7.66 24.43
C ASN A 18 40.83 -8.01 25.35
N GLY A 19 40.83 -7.56 26.61
CA GLY A 19 39.81 -7.93 27.61
C GLY A 19 38.98 -6.78 28.21
N VAL A 20 39.38 -5.53 28.04
CA VAL A 20 38.63 -4.38 28.58
C VAL A 20 37.88 -3.73 27.42
N LYS A 21 36.62 -4.10 27.24
CA LYS A 21 35.67 -3.18 26.61
C LYS A 21 35.65 -1.95 27.50
N GLU A 22 36.22 -0.83 27.04
CA GLU A 22 35.90 0.48 27.59
C GLU A 22 34.38 0.62 27.58
N PHE A 23 33.78 0.44 28.74
CA PHE A 23 32.38 0.74 29.00
C PHE A 23 32.35 1.92 29.94
N GLU A 24 32.95 3.05 29.53
CA GLU A 24 32.69 4.33 30.18
C GLU A 24 31.42 4.94 29.59
N GLY A 25 30.29 4.29 29.87
CA GLY A 25 29.00 4.95 29.76
C GLY A 25 28.88 5.94 30.92
N PHE A 26 29.10 7.23 30.68
CA PHE A 26 28.80 8.28 31.66
C PHE A 26 27.36 8.11 32.15
N LYS A 27 27.19 7.70 33.41
CA LYS A 27 25.86 7.53 34.01
C LYS A 27 25.30 8.92 34.31
N ARG A 28 24.46 9.43 33.41
CA ARG A 28 23.77 10.72 33.61
C ARG A 28 22.70 10.58 34.69
N GLU A 29 22.96 11.17 35.84
CA GLU A 29 22.02 11.25 36.98
C GLU A 29 21.39 12.65 37.03
N THR A 30 20.14 12.74 37.47
CA THR A 30 19.38 13.99 37.54
C THR A 30 18.89 14.20 38.96
N PHE A 31 19.19 15.38 39.51
CA PHE A 31 18.79 15.76 40.86
C PHE A 31 17.85 16.96 40.81
N MET A 32 16.79 16.91 41.61
CA MET A 32 15.99 18.07 41.94
C MET A 32 16.61 18.73 43.16
N ILE A 33 17.04 19.98 43.03
CA ILE A 33 17.73 20.70 44.10
C ILE A 33 16.84 21.84 44.57
N PHE A 34 16.45 21.79 45.84
CA PHE A 34 15.82 22.90 46.53
C PHE A 34 16.90 23.69 47.25
N VAL A 35 16.93 25.01 47.05
CA VAL A 35 17.95 25.89 47.61
C VAL A 35 17.27 27.04 48.32
N GLU A 36 17.60 27.23 49.60
CA GLU A 36 17.13 28.35 50.42
C GLU A 36 18.31 29.11 51.00
N THR A 37 18.18 30.44 51.07
CA THR A 37 19.21 31.28 51.68
C THR A 37 18.96 31.40 53.18
N VAL A 38 19.99 31.14 54.00
CA VAL A 38 19.89 31.24 55.45
C VAL A 38 20.36 32.61 55.91
N TYR A 39 19.55 33.29 56.71
CA TYR A 39 19.81 34.63 57.26
C TYR A 39 19.91 34.60 58.78
N SER A 40 20.70 35.51 59.35
CA SER A 40 20.82 35.67 60.81
C SER A 40 19.58 36.37 61.36
N LYS A 41 19.41 36.35 62.69
CA LYS A 41 18.37 37.14 63.37
C LYS A 41 18.47 38.65 63.13
N THR A 42 19.64 39.12 62.68
CA THR A 42 19.89 40.53 62.30
C THR A 42 19.69 40.79 60.79
N GLY A 43 19.21 39.81 60.02
CA GLY A 43 18.94 39.94 58.59
C GLY A 43 20.15 39.79 57.67
N LYS A 44 21.34 39.48 58.20
CA LYS A 44 22.55 39.27 57.39
C LYS A 44 22.55 37.86 56.80
N LYS A 45 22.80 37.71 55.49
CA LYS A 45 22.97 36.38 54.87
C LYS A 45 24.15 35.65 55.53
N VAL A 46 23.89 34.45 56.04
CA VAL A 46 24.89 33.62 56.73
C VAL A 46 25.24 32.36 55.93
N GLY A 47 24.36 31.89 55.06
CA GLY A 47 24.65 30.69 54.28
C GLY A 47 23.58 30.34 53.26
N ILE A 48 23.72 29.12 52.73
CA ILE A 48 22.79 28.50 51.78
C ILE A 48 22.49 27.10 52.33
N ASN A 49 21.20 26.78 52.47
CA ASN A 49 20.73 25.43 52.72
C ASN A 49 20.29 24.82 51.39
N TYR A 50 20.67 23.57 51.11
CA TYR A 50 20.21 22.87 49.93
C TYR A 50 19.83 21.44 50.25
N ILE A 51 18.77 20.96 49.60
CA ILE A 51 18.36 19.55 49.62
C ILE A 51 18.30 19.07 48.17
N GLY A 52 19.09 18.05 47.85
CA GLY A 52 19.05 17.36 46.57
C GLY A 52 18.28 16.05 46.70
N MET A 53 17.31 15.82 45.82
CA MET A 53 16.64 14.54 45.65
C MET A 53 17.02 13.96 44.29
N GLU A 54 17.48 12.71 44.25
CA GLU A 54 17.70 12.03 42.99
C GLU A 54 16.34 11.72 42.32
N VAL A 55 16.18 12.15 41.07
CA VAL A 55 14.95 11.99 40.29
C VAL A 55 15.21 11.38 38.91
N THR A 56 16.40 10.82 38.69
CA THR A 56 16.87 10.28 37.40
C THR A 56 15.82 9.40 36.71
N ASP A 57 15.32 8.37 37.41
CA ASP A 57 14.37 7.42 36.84
C ASP A 57 13.00 8.04 36.56
N GLN A 58 12.59 9.03 37.35
CA GLN A 58 11.31 9.71 37.19
C GLN A 58 11.33 10.58 35.92
N VAL A 59 12.43 11.31 35.69
CA VAL A 59 12.64 12.13 34.49
C VAL A 59 12.70 11.23 33.26
N ARG A 60 13.49 10.15 33.28
CA ARG A 60 13.56 9.19 32.17
C ARG A 60 12.20 8.57 31.83
N LYS A 61 11.40 8.20 32.84
CA LYS A 61 10.05 7.68 32.62
C LYS A 61 9.14 8.73 31.97
N ARG A 62 9.21 9.99 32.40
CA ARG A 62 8.43 11.08 31.81
C ARG A 62 8.82 11.37 30.37
N GLU A 63 10.12 11.46 30.08
CA GLU A 63 10.63 11.65 28.72
C GLU A 63 10.21 10.51 27.80
N LYS A 64 10.35 9.25 28.26
CA LYS A 64 9.89 8.09 27.49
C LYS A 64 8.39 8.12 27.24
N MET A 65 7.58 8.51 28.23
CA MET A 65 6.13 8.65 28.05
C MET A 65 5.75 9.79 27.11
N ALA A 66 6.47 10.92 27.16
CA ALA A 66 6.26 12.03 26.24
C ALA A 66 6.54 11.61 24.80
N ASN A 67 7.69 10.98 24.55
CA ASN A 67 8.06 10.49 23.22
C ASN A 67 7.06 9.43 22.71
N LEU A 68 6.67 8.46 23.55
CA LEU A 68 5.65 7.48 23.19
C LEU A 68 4.29 8.12 22.90
N GLY A 69 3.95 9.22 23.57
CA GLY A 69 2.73 9.98 23.31
C GLY A 69 2.76 10.67 21.96
N GLU A 70 3.89 11.29 21.61
CA GLU A 70 4.11 11.93 20.32
C GLU A 70 4.11 10.91 19.17
N ASP A 71 4.87 9.83 19.31
CA ASP A 71 4.90 8.72 18.34
C ASP A 71 3.50 8.14 18.11
N ASN A 72 2.72 7.93 19.18
CA ASN A 72 1.34 7.46 19.06
C ASN A 72 0.44 8.46 18.35
N ALA A 73 0.60 9.77 18.59
CA ALA A 73 -0.19 10.80 17.93
C ALA A 73 0.12 10.83 16.42
N VAL A 74 1.40 10.78 16.06
CA VAL A 74 1.87 10.68 14.67
C VAL A 74 1.30 9.42 14.02
N LEU A 75 1.47 8.24 14.64
CA LEU A 75 0.95 6.98 14.12
C LEU A 75 -0.56 7.02 13.89
N ARG A 76 -1.33 7.55 14.84
CA ARG A 76 -2.79 7.68 14.69
C ARG A 76 -3.17 8.59 13.52
N SER A 77 -2.45 9.70 13.32
CA SER A 77 -2.68 10.59 12.20
C SER A 77 -2.39 9.90 10.85
N VAL A 78 -1.28 9.18 10.76
CA VAL A 78 -0.86 8.45 9.54
C VAL A 78 -1.83 7.32 9.22
N ILE A 79 -2.27 6.56 10.22
CA ILE A 79 -3.27 5.50 10.05
C ILE A 79 -4.60 6.09 9.59
N SER A 80 -5.07 7.19 10.20
CA SER A 80 -6.31 7.85 9.81
C SER A 80 -6.28 8.32 8.36
N GLU A 81 -5.18 8.95 7.94
CA GLU A 81 -5.02 9.42 6.56
C GLU A 81 -4.93 8.25 5.57
N SER A 82 -4.20 7.20 5.95
CA SER A 82 -4.14 5.96 5.16
C SER A 82 -5.53 5.36 4.94
N ILE A 83 -6.36 5.28 5.98
CA ILE A 83 -7.73 4.77 5.86
C ILE A 83 -8.55 5.59 4.86
N LYS A 84 -8.47 6.93 4.92
CA LYS A 84 -9.19 7.80 3.98
C LYS A 84 -8.73 7.56 2.54
N ILE A 85 -7.42 7.52 2.30
CA ILE A 85 -6.85 7.27 0.97
C ILE A 85 -7.38 5.94 0.44
N HIS A 86 -7.24 4.86 1.21
CA HIS A 86 -7.75 3.56 0.80
C HIS A 86 -9.25 3.58 0.55
N GLN A 87 -10.04 4.27 1.38
CA GLN A 87 -11.48 4.39 1.18
C GLN A 87 -11.83 5.10 -0.14
N THR A 88 -11.09 6.16 -0.50
CA THR A 88 -11.27 6.83 -1.80
C THR A 88 -10.85 5.97 -2.98
N GLU A 89 -9.74 5.24 -2.88
CA GLU A 89 -9.29 4.29 -3.91
C GLU A 89 -10.31 3.17 -4.10
N TRP A 90 -10.85 2.62 -3.01
CA TRP A 90 -11.91 1.62 -3.03
C TRP A 90 -13.18 2.14 -3.72
N PHE A 91 -13.57 3.38 -3.44
CA PHE A 91 -14.75 3.98 -4.06
C PHE A 91 -14.58 4.19 -5.57
N LEU A 92 -13.45 4.78 -5.98
CA LEU A 92 -13.11 4.96 -7.40
C LEU A 92 -13.06 3.62 -8.13
N PHE A 93 -12.52 2.59 -7.47
CA PHE A 93 -12.48 1.25 -8.02
C PHE A 93 -13.90 0.67 -8.24
N LEU A 94 -14.80 0.80 -7.27
CA LEU A 94 -16.17 0.30 -7.37
C LEU A 94 -16.91 0.96 -8.54
N LEU A 95 -16.80 2.28 -8.65
CA LEU A 95 -17.39 3.07 -9.73
C LEU A 95 -16.87 2.57 -11.09
N PHE A 96 -15.55 2.41 -11.22
CA PHE A 96 -14.95 1.94 -12.47
C PHE A 96 -15.40 0.51 -12.84
N ALA A 97 -15.52 -0.38 -11.85
CA ALA A 97 -16.02 -1.73 -12.07
C ALA A 97 -17.47 -1.74 -12.58
N GLU A 98 -18.33 -0.89 -12.01
CA GLU A 98 -19.71 -0.72 -12.44
C GLU A 98 -19.80 -0.18 -13.87
N GLU A 99 -19.05 0.88 -14.18
CA GLU A 99 -18.98 1.45 -15.53
C GLU A 99 -18.50 0.41 -16.55
N MET A 100 -17.50 -0.39 -16.21
CA MET A 100 -17.03 -1.48 -17.08
C MET A 100 -18.11 -2.54 -17.31
N MET A 101 -18.85 -2.94 -16.27
CA MET A 101 -19.94 -3.91 -16.42
C MET A 101 -21.05 -3.35 -17.32
N ASN A 102 -21.38 -2.07 -17.17
CA ASN A 102 -22.36 -1.40 -18.03
C ASN A 102 -21.86 -1.31 -19.48
N ALA A 103 -20.61 -0.90 -19.69
CA ALA A 103 -20.00 -0.86 -21.02
C ALA A 103 -20.04 -2.23 -21.70
N LYS A 104 -19.72 -3.32 -20.97
CA LYS A 104 -19.81 -4.69 -21.49
C LYS A 104 -21.22 -5.08 -21.92
N LYS A 105 -22.22 -4.79 -21.10
CA LYS A 105 -23.63 -5.07 -21.43
C LYS A 105 -24.03 -4.36 -22.71
N ILE A 106 -23.66 -3.08 -22.85
CA ILE A 106 -23.91 -2.29 -24.06
C ILE A 106 -23.20 -2.92 -25.26
N LEU A 107 -21.92 -3.27 -25.14
CA LEU A 107 -21.13 -3.88 -26.21
C LEU A 107 -21.75 -5.20 -26.70
N ALA A 108 -22.12 -6.08 -25.77
CA ALA A 108 -22.74 -7.36 -26.08
C ALA A 108 -24.08 -7.18 -26.81
N LYS A 109 -24.90 -6.22 -26.36
CA LYS A 109 -26.16 -5.87 -27.00
C LYS A 109 -25.93 -5.34 -28.42
N MET A 110 -25.07 -4.34 -28.59
CA MET A 110 -24.74 -3.75 -29.90
C MET A 110 -24.18 -4.79 -30.86
N SER A 111 -23.34 -5.72 -30.37
CA SER A 111 -22.82 -6.81 -31.20
C SER A 111 -23.94 -7.69 -31.76
N GLY A 112 -24.91 -8.08 -30.93
CA GLY A 112 -26.08 -8.84 -31.40
C GLY A 112 -26.90 -8.06 -32.43
N GLU A 113 -27.12 -6.77 -32.19
CA GLU A 113 -27.86 -5.88 -33.09
C GLU A 113 -27.14 -5.64 -34.42
N LEU A 114 -25.80 -5.69 -34.46
CA LEU A 114 -25.01 -5.58 -35.69
C LEU A 114 -24.88 -6.92 -36.44
N ARG A 115 -24.75 -8.04 -35.73
CA ARG A 115 -24.66 -9.37 -36.35
C ARG A 115 -25.93 -9.73 -37.11
N SER A 116 -27.10 -9.41 -36.56
CA SER A 116 -28.40 -9.74 -37.16
C SER A 116 -28.58 -9.20 -38.59
N PRO A 117 -28.39 -7.89 -38.88
CA PRO A 117 -28.50 -7.37 -40.24
C PRO A 117 -27.39 -7.89 -41.17
N LEU A 118 -26.17 -8.10 -40.68
CA LEU A 118 -25.08 -8.68 -41.48
C LEU A 118 -25.38 -10.11 -41.93
N LEU A 119 -25.90 -10.95 -41.03
CA LEU A 119 -26.38 -12.29 -41.36
C LEU A 119 -27.56 -12.24 -42.35
N GLY A 120 -28.45 -11.26 -42.20
CA GLY A 120 -29.53 -11.02 -43.15
C GLY A 120 -29.01 -10.69 -44.56
N ILE A 121 -28.01 -9.81 -44.66
CA ILE A 121 -27.35 -9.44 -45.93
C ILE A 121 -26.71 -10.67 -46.59
N VAL A 122 -25.93 -11.46 -45.84
CA VAL A 122 -25.31 -12.70 -46.35
C VAL A 122 -26.39 -13.68 -46.84
N SER A 123 -27.42 -13.92 -46.03
CA SER A 123 -28.51 -14.84 -46.38
C SER A 123 -29.27 -14.40 -47.65
N MET A 124 -29.52 -13.09 -47.77
CA MET A 124 -30.21 -12.53 -48.94
C MET A 124 -29.34 -12.63 -50.19
N ALA A 125 -28.04 -12.37 -50.05
CA ALA A 125 -27.08 -12.50 -51.12
C ALA A 125 -26.93 -13.94 -51.62
N GLU A 126 -26.82 -14.91 -50.70
CA GLU A 126 -26.80 -16.35 -51.03
C GLU A 126 -28.09 -16.81 -51.72
N ARG A 127 -29.25 -16.32 -51.27
CA ARG A 127 -30.54 -16.58 -51.90
C ARG A 127 -30.61 -16.00 -53.32
N PHE A 128 -30.21 -14.75 -53.53
CA PHE A 128 -30.20 -14.17 -54.87
C PHE A 128 -29.27 -14.92 -55.83
N SER A 129 -28.10 -15.35 -55.34
CA SER A 129 -27.17 -16.18 -56.10
C SER A 129 -27.76 -17.52 -56.55
N SER A 130 -28.63 -18.12 -55.73
CA SER A 130 -29.23 -19.44 -56.00
C SER A 130 -30.54 -19.43 -56.78
N ILE A 131 -31.34 -18.37 -56.70
CA ILE A 131 -32.69 -18.33 -57.30
C ILE A 131 -32.80 -17.50 -58.58
N THR A 132 -31.77 -16.73 -58.95
CA THR A 132 -31.80 -15.83 -60.11
C THR A 132 -30.66 -16.07 -61.10
N LYS A 133 -30.89 -15.80 -62.39
CA LYS A 133 -29.80 -15.69 -63.37
C LYS A 133 -29.17 -14.31 -63.21
N LEU A 134 -27.95 -14.28 -62.71
CA LEU A 134 -27.15 -13.07 -62.53
C LEU A 134 -26.14 -12.93 -63.67
N ASP A 135 -25.93 -11.70 -64.13
CA ASP A 135 -24.79 -11.37 -64.97
C ASP A 135 -23.48 -11.34 -64.15
N GLU A 136 -22.34 -11.22 -64.83
CA GLU A 136 -21.02 -11.26 -64.16
C GLU A 136 -20.79 -10.09 -63.20
N GLU A 137 -21.32 -8.90 -63.48
CA GLU A 137 -21.19 -7.74 -62.60
C GLU A 137 -22.04 -7.91 -61.34
N GLN A 138 -23.29 -8.36 -61.49
CA GLN A 138 -24.20 -8.68 -60.39
C GLN A 138 -23.63 -9.79 -59.50
N ARG A 139 -23.04 -10.82 -60.10
CA ARG A 139 -22.36 -11.90 -59.37
C ARG A 139 -21.15 -11.37 -58.60
N ARG A 140 -20.31 -10.52 -59.21
CA ARG A 140 -19.16 -9.91 -58.54
C ARG A 140 -19.59 -9.08 -57.33
N LEU A 141 -20.59 -8.22 -57.50
CA LEU A 141 -21.12 -7.37 -56.43
C LEU A 141 -21.68 -8.19 -55.26
N LEU A 142 -22.36 -9.31 -55.54
CA LEU A 142 -22.87 -10.22 -54.51
C LEU A 142 -21.74 -10.90 -53.72
N ILE A 143 -20.69 -11.35 -54.40
CA ILE A 143 -19.51 -11.95 -53.75
C ILE A 143 -18.81 -10.93 -52.85
N GLU A 144 -18.65 -9.70 -53.33
CA GLU A 144 -18.01 -8.61 -52.59
C GLU A 144 -18.83 -8.21 -51.36
N MET A 145 -20.16 -8.23 -51.47
CA MET A 145 -21.10 -8.00 -50.36
C MET A 145 -21.02 -9.09 -49.29
N ILE A 146 -21.01 -10.37 -49.69
CA ILE A 146 -20.86 -11.50 -48.76
C ILE A 146 -19.51 -11.44 -48.04
N SER A 147 -18.42 -11.17 -48.80
CA SER A 147 -17.08 -11.02 -48.24
C SER A 147 -17.01 -9.86 -47.24
N SER A 148 -17.57 -8.70 -47.59
CA SER A 148 -17.60 -7.52 -46.72
C SER A 148 -18.41 -7.76 -45.44
N ALA A 149 -19.56 -8.43 -45.54
CA ALA A 149 -20.37 -8.77 -44.38
C ALA A 149 -19.67 -9.79 -43.47
N GLY A 150 -18.99 -10.79 -44.05
CA GLY A 150 -18.17 -11.75 -43.32
C GLY A 150 -17.01 -11.09 -42.55
N LEU A 151 -16.28 -10.19 -43.21
CA LEU A 151 -15.22 -9.40 -42.58
C LEU A 151 -15.76 -8.53 -41.43
N ALA A 152 -16.93 -7.90 -41.61
CA ALA A 152 -17.56 -7.12 -40.56
C ALA A 152 -17.93 -7.98 -39.33
N LEU A 153 -18.45 -9.19 -39.54
CA LEU A 153 -18.75 -10.14 -38.46
C LEU A 153 -17.48 -10.57 -37.70
N GLU A 154 -16.39 -10.83 -38.41
CA GLU A 154 -15.09 -11.15 -37.83
C GLU A 154 -14.57 -10.01 -36.94
N ARG A 155 -14.61 -8.77 -37.44
CA ARG A 155 -14.18 -7.59 -36.66
C ARG A 155 -15.04 -7.35 -35.41
N ILE A 156 -16.34 -7.64 -35.47
CA ILE A 156 -17.22 -7.58 -34.30
C ILE A 156 -16.80 -8.61 -33.25
N ASN A 157 -16.42 -9.82 -33.67
CA ASN A 157 -15.94 -10.86 -32.77
C ASN A 157 -14.59 -10.48 -32.13
N GLU A 158 -13.62 -10.02 -32.93
CA GLU A 158 -12.32 -9.56 -32.42
C GLU A 158 -12.46 -8.45 -31.37
N PHE A 159 -13.36 -7.48 -31.61
CA PHE A 159 -13.63 -6.40 -30.68
C PHE A 159 -14.23 -6.90 -29.35
N LEU A 160 -15.11 -7.90 -29.41
CA LEU A 160 -15.66 -8.53 -28.21
C LEU A 160 -14.59 -9.31 -27.43
N ASP A 161 -13.76 -10.09 -28.12
CA ASP A 161 -12.70 -10.89 -27.49
C ASP A 161 -11.67 -9.98 -26.79
N LEU A 162 -11.30 -8.86 -27.43
CA LEU A 162 -10.47 -7.83 -26.81
C LEU A 162 -11.13 -7.26 -25.53
N SER A 163 -12.44 -7.00 -25.57
CA SER A 163 -13.19 -6.51 -24.41
C SER A 163 -13.19 -7.52 -23.24
N GLU A 164 -13.21 -8.83 -23.53
CA GLU A 164 -13.10 -9.88 -22.51
C GLU A 164 -11.69 -9.93 -21.92
N VAL A 165 -10.66 -9.94 -22.74
CA VAL A 165 -9.26 -10.01 -22.27
C VAL A 165 -8.91 -8.81 -21.38
N VAL A 166 -9.31 -7.60 -21.78
CA VAL A 166 -9.10 -6.38 -20.98
C VAL A 166 -9.77 -6.50 -19.62
N SER A 167 -10.97 -7.08 -19.56
CA SER A 167 -11.69 -7.29 -18.31
C SER A 167 -11.06 -8.33 -17.39
N SER A 168 -10.54 -9.42 -17.95
CA SER A 168 -9.89 -10.49 -17.19
C SER A 168 -8.56 -10.04 -16.61
N ARG A 169 -7.76 -9.27 -17.37
CA ARG A 169 -6.56 -8.61 -16.86
C ARG A 169 -6.88 -7.61 -15.75
N LYS A 170 -7.98 -6.86 -15.93
CA LYS A 170 -8.75 -6.14 -14.91
C LYS A 170 -8.79 -6.89 -13.57
N LYS A 171 -9.54 -7.99 -13.63
CA LYS A 171 -9.87 -8.88 -12.51
C LYS A 171 -8.64 -9.48 -11.82
N HIS A 172 -7.63 -9.92 -12.58
CA HIS A 172 -6.39 -10.44 -12.00
C HIS A 172 -5.58 -9.35 -11.29
N SER A 173 -5.51 -8.15 -11.85
CA SER A 173 -4.90 -7.00 -11.16
C SER A 173 -5.62 -6.72 -9.84
N PHE A 174 -6.96 -6.83 -9.81
CA PHE A 174 -7.75 -6.64 -8.59
C PHE A 174 -7.48 -7.71 -7.52
N GLN A 175 -7.35 -8.98 -7.91
CA GLN A 175 -7.01 -10.04 -6.96
C GLN A 175 -5.61 -9.85 -6.36
N ASN A 176 -4.63 -9.44 -7.17
CA ASN A 176 -3.28 -9.19 -6.69
C ASN A 176 -3.20 -8.02 -5.70
N ILE A 177 -3.93 -6.93 -5.96
CA ILE A 177 -4.01 -5.79 -5.03
C ILE A 177 -4.70 -6.20 -3.72
N PHE A 178 -5.80 -6.96 -3.79
CA PHE A 178 -6.53 -7.44 -2.60
C PHE A 178 -5.65 -8.36 -1.74
N ILE A 179 -4.94 -9.30 -2.36
CA ILE A 179 -3.99 -10.20 -1.69
C ILE A 179 -2.86 -9.40 -1.06
N PHE A 180 -2.28 -8.44 -1.78
CA PHE A 180 -1.21 -7.59 -1.26
C PHE A 180 -1.67 -6.75 -0.07
N LEU A 181 -2.86 -6.16 -0.14
CA LEU A 181 -3.44 -5.37 0.96
C LEU A 181 -3.76 -6.26 2.17
N PHE A 182 -4.35 -7.43 1.94
CA PHE A 182 -4.67 -8.39 2.99
C PHE A 182 -3.41 -8.91 3.70
N LEU A 183 -2.36 -9.24 2.94
CA LEU A 183 -1.06 -9.64 3.50
C LEU A 183 -0.44 -8.51 4.33
N LYS A 184 -0.48 -7.26 3.86
CA LYS A 184 0.04 -6.10 4.61
C LYS A 184 -0.73 -5.84 5.91
N PHE A 185 -2.05 -5.94 5.88
CA PHE A 185 -2.89 -5.80 7.07
C PHE A 185 -2.65 -6.95 8.06
N SER A 186 -2.55 -8.19 7.58
CA SER A 186 -2.26 -9.36 8.43
C SER A 186 -0.88 -9.28 9.09
N LEU A 187 0.12 -8.69 8.41
CA LEU A 187 1.46 -8.51 8.96
C LEU A 187 1.55 -7.36 9.98
N PHE A 188 0.56 -6.46 10.01
CA PHE A 188 0.48 -5.34 10.96
C PHE A 188 -0.27 -5.72 12.25
N ILE A 189 -0.98 -6.85 12.25
CA ILE A 189 -1.79 -7.34 13.38
C ILE A 189 -1.00 -8.35 14.25
N ILE A 190 0.16 -8.82 13.80
CA ILE A 190 1.10 -9.69 14.54
C ILE A 190 2.29 -8.85 15.01
#